data_AF-A0AAN8VGD6-F1
#
_entry.id   AF-A0AAN8VGD6-F1
#
_cell.length_a   1.000
_cell.length_b   1.000
_cell.length_c   1.000
_cell.angle_alpha   90.00
_cell.angle_beta   90.00
_cell.angle_gamma   90.00
#
_symmetry.space_group_name_H-M   'P 1'
#
loop_
_entity.id
_entity.type
_entity.pdbx_description
1 polymer ?
#
loop_
_entity_poly.entity_id
_entity_poly.type
_entity_poly.pdbx_seq_one_letter_code
_entity_poly.pdbx_strand_id
1 'polypeptide(L)'
;MASTTAAASELPEGPVMSLLSKKLRALRKKHNRILQMEESLSQGKSLNKEQEEVLRSKSSVLTLIEELEKLRSPLSAAVSDEINAAIQRQNDIISDLLNLLYFGSLFDVKSQSDFTSTMLTRTHERGCCLTYDYVTDDATDLLSEVDLDSISSLGNLLTSRPKYLSLSHKNALQRCVRHAKLWLENSDEAIEPESTIRN
;
A
#
# COMPACT_ATOMS: atom_id res chain seq x y z
N MET A 1 -16.77 -7.35 -38.39
CA MET A 1 -16.82 -7.88 -37.00
C MET A 1 -15.85 -7.07 -36.17
N ALA A 2 -16.33 -6.58 -35.04
CA ALA A 2 -15.92 -5.32 -34.41
C ALA A 2 -14.51 -5.30 -33.81
N SER A 3 -13.86 -4.14 -33.97
CA SER A 3 -12.70 -3.69 -33.21
C SER A 3 -13.12 -3.48 -31.76
N THR A 4 -12.57 -4.28 -30.85
CA THR A 4 -12.78 -4.11 -29.41
C THR A 4 -11.65 -3.24 -28.89
N THR A 5 -11.82 -1.92 -28.95
CA THR A 5 -10.98 -1.01 -28.16
C THR A 5 -11.40 -1.17 -26.70
N ALA A 6 -10.50 -1.80 -25.95
CA ALA A 6 -10.59 -1.96 -24.51
C ALA A 6 -10.93 -0.61 -23.86
N ALA A 7 -12.01 -0.62 -23.08
CA ALA A 7 -12.35 0.46 -22.17
C ALA A 7 -11.20 0.61 -21.17
N ALA A 8 -10.32 1.57 -21.41
CA ALA A 8 -9.39 2.04 -20.41
C ALA A 8 -10.24 2.52 -19.24
N SER A 9 -10.06 1.85 -18.10
CA SER A 9 -10.70 2.18 -16.84
C SER A 9 -10.49 3.66 -16.53
N GLU A 10 -11.56 4.46 -16.67
CA GLU A 10 -11.60 5.82 -16.14
C GLU A 10 -11.63 5.72 -14.62
N LEU A 11 -10.45 5.54 -14.00
CA LEU A 11 -10.27 5.94 -12.62
C LEU A 11 -10.59 7.44 -12.56
N PRO A 12 -11.48 7.89 -11.65
CA PRO A 12 -11.83 9.29 -11.55
C PRO A 12 -10.56 10.11 -11.37
N GLU A 13 -10.36 11.08 -12.25
CA GLU A 13 -9.19 11.96 -12.27
C GLU A 13 -8.94 12.48 -10.86
N GLY A 14 -7.80 12.08 -10.26
CA GLY A 14 -7.52 12.34 -8.85
C GLY A 14 -7.57 13.83 -8.50
N PRO A 15 -7.75 14.21 -7.21
CA PRO A 15 -7.98 15.60 -6.81
C PRO A 15 -6.96 16.60 -7.37
N VAL A 16 -5.68 16.19 -7.43
CA VAL A 16 -4.58 16.99 -7.97
C VAL A 16 -4.74 17.21 -9.48
N MET A 17 -5.02 16.16 -10.24
CA MET A 17 -5.20 16.22 -11.69
C MET A 17 -6.45 17.01 -12.07
N SER A 18 -7.55 16.87 -11.32
CA SER A 18 -8.76 17.68 -11.48
C SER A 18 -8.48 19.17 -11.29
N LEU A 19 -7.68 19.53 -10.29
CA LEU A 19 -7.30 20.91 -10.02
C LEU A 19 -6.41 21.48 -11.14
N LEU A 20 -5.45 20.71 -11.64
CA LEU A 20 -4.62 21.09 -12.79
C LEU A 20 -5.46 21.31 -14.05
N SER A 21 -6.36 20.37 -14.37
CA SER A 21 -7.28 20.45 -15.50
C SER A 21 -8.17 21.71 -15.42
N LYS A 22 -8.69 22.04 -14.23
CA LYS A 22 -9.46 23.28 -14.00
C LYS A 22 -8.61 24.54 -14.19
N LYS A 23 -7.39 24.57 -13.65
CA LYS A 23 -6.47 25.72 -13.80
C LYS A 23 -6.06 25.93 -15.25
N LEU A 24 -5.69 24.86 -15.96
CA LEU A 24 -5.36 24.91 -17.39
C LEU A 24 -6.54 25.43 -18.22
N ARG A 25 -7.77 24.97 -17.92
CA ARG A 25 -8.98 25.48 -18.59
C ARG A 25 -9.18 26.98 -18.38
N ALA A 26 -9.00 27.47 -17.16
CA ALA A 26 -9.13 28.88 -16.85
C ALA A 26 -8.04 29.73 -17.56
N LEU A 27 -6.79 29.26 -17.55
CA LEU A 27 -5.67 29.93 -18.22
C LEU A 27 -5.85 29.95 -19.74
N ARG A 28 -6.27 28.84 -20.35
CA ARG A 28 -6.59 28.78 -21.78
C ARG A 28 -7.74 29.72 -22.16
N LYS A 29 -8.78 29.82 -21.31
CA LYS A 29 -9.86 30.80 -21.52
C LYS A 29 -9.34 32.23 -21.44
N LYS A 30 -8.45 32.54 -20.50
CA LYS A 30 -7.80 33.86 -20.38
C LYS A 30 -6.92 34.16 -21.59
N HIS A 31 -6.13 33.19 -22.05
CA HIS A 31 -5.30 33.31 -23.25
C HIS A 31 -6.15 33.59 -24.50
N ASN A 32 -7.25 32.86 -24.69
CA ASN A 32 -8.17 33.10 -25.81
C ASN A 32 -8.78 34.51 -25.75
N ARG A 33 -9.11 35.02 -24.56
CA ARG A 33 -9.58 36.41 -24.39
C ARG A 33 -8.50 37.44 -24.74
N ILE A 34 -7.23 37.16 -24.41
CA ILE A 34 -6.08 37.99 -24.80
C ILE A 34 -5.96 38.07 -26.33
N LEU A 35 -6.03 36.93 -27.03
CA LEU A 35 -5.98 36.90 -28.49
C LEU A 35 -7.09 37.75 -29.14
N GLN A 36 -8.32 37.66 -28.62
CA GLN A 36 -9.44 38.49 -29.09
C GLN A 36 -9.23 40.00 -28.85
N MET A 37 -8.56 40.37 -27.77
CA MET A 37 -8.22 41.77 -27.49
C MET A 37 -7.11 42.28 -28.41
N GLU A 38 -6.11 41.46 -28.73
CA GLU A 38 -5.07 41.80 -29.70
C GLU A 38 -5.65 42.03 -31.10
N GLU A 39 -6.61 41.20 -31.52
CA GLU A 39 -7.35 41.39 -32.77
C GLU A 39 -8.21 42.67 -32.75
N SER A 40 -8.84 42.99 -31.63
CA SER A 40 -9.60 44.24 -31.50
C SER A 40 -8.72 45.49 -31.58
N LEU A 41 -7.51 45.42 -31.00
CA LEU A 41 -6.49 46.47 -31.11
C LEU A 41 -5.99 46.65 -32.54
N SER A 42 -5.75 45.56 -33.28
CA SER A 42 -5.32 45.63 -34.69
C SER A 42 -6.39 46.23 -35.59
N GLN A 43 -7.66 46.12 -35.20
CA GLN A 43 -8.81 46.81 -35.82
C GLN A 43 -8.97 48.28 -35.39
N GLY A 44 -8.09 48.81 -34.54
CA GLY A 44 -8.08 50.21 -34.11
C GLY A 44 -9.01 50.55 -32.94
N LYS A 45 -9.56 49.55 -32.23
CA LYS A 45 -10.39 49.78 -31.04
C LYS A 45 -9.51 50.15 -29.84
N SER A 46 -9.92 51.13 -29.05
CA SER A 46 -9.24 51.46 -27.79
C SER A 46 -9.60 50.46 -26.68
N LEU A 47 -8.67 50.26 -25.75
CA LEU A 47 -8.86 49.40 -24.58
C LEU A 47 -8.99 50.24 -23.31
N ASN A 48 -9.70 49.71 -22.32
CA ASN A 48 -9.72 50.27 -20.98
C ASN A 48 -8.49 49.78 -20.17
N LYS A 49 -8.29 50.39 -18.99
CA LYS A 49 -7.14 50.10 -18.12
C LYS A 49 -7.07 48.63 -17.65
N GLU A 50 -8.21 47.99 -17.42
CA GLU A 50 -8.28 46.57 -17.00
C GLU A 50 -7.90 45.63 -18.15
N GLN A 51 -8.34 45.92 -19.37
CA GLN A 51 -8.01 45.15 -20.58
C GLN A 51 -6.52 45.24 -20.91
N GLU A 52 -5.91 46.42 -20.76
CA GLU A 52 -4.46 46.59 -20.90
C GLU A 52 -3.68 45.75 -19.90
N GLU A 53 -4.12 45.71 -18.63
CA GLU A 53 -3.49 44.88 -17.60
C GLU A 53 -3.59 43.38 -17.94
N VAL A 54 -4.76 42.93 -18.43
CA VAL A 54 -4.93 41.54 -18.88
C VAL A 54 -4.01 41.23 -20.05
N LEU A 55 -3.84 42.14 -21.03
CA LEU A 55 -2.88 41.97 -22.12
C LEU A 55 -1.43 41.89 -21.63
N ARG A 56 -1.03 42.74 -20.68
CA ARG A 56 0.32 42.69 -20.07
C ARG A 56 0.61 41.33 -19.44
N SER A 57 -0.41 40.61 -18.97
CA SER A 57 -0.26 39.27 -18.40
C SER A 57 -0.02 38.14 -19.42
N LYS A 58 -0.03 38.41 -20.75
CA LYS A 58 0.08 37.39 -21.81
C LYS A 58 1.26 36.44 -21.65
N SER A 59 2.47 36.99 -21.50
CA SER A 59 3.70 36.17 -21.36
C SER A 59 3.64 35.26 -20.13
N SER A 60 3.13 35.79 -19.01
CA SER A 60 2.94 34.99 -17.78
C SER A 60 1.87 33.90 -17.97
N VAL A 61 0.76 34.17 -18.67
CA VAL A 61 -0.28 33.15 -18.93
C VAL A 61 0.25 32.02 -19.81
N LEU A 62 1.02 32.34 -20.86
CA LEU A 62 1.61 31.33 -21.75
C LEU A 62 2.63 30.43 -21.04
N THR A 63 3.55 31.04 -20.29
CA THR A 63 4.53 30.29 -19.48
C THR A 63 3.84 29.40 -18.46
N LEU A 64 2.80 29.89 -17.77
CA LEU A 64 2.04 29.07 -16.83
C LEU A 64 1.29 27.91 -17.51
N ILE A 65 0.76 28.08 -18.72
CA ILE A 65 0.14 26.97 -19.46
C ILE A 65 1.19 25.90 -19.78
N GLU A 66 2.33 26.31 -20.35
CA GLU A 66 3.40 25.41 -20.75
C GLU A 66 3.93 24.60 -19.56
N GLU A 67 4.23 25.27 -18.44
CA GLU A 67 4.76 24.60 -17.25
C GLU A 67 3.73 23.65 -16.63
N LEU A 68 2.44 24.02 -16.56
CA LEU A 68 1.40 23.14 -16.04
C LEU A 68 1.13 21.94 -16.96
N GLU A 69 1.30 22.09 -18.28
CA GLU A 69 1.23 20.98 -19.22
C GLU A 69 2.42 20.02 -19.06
N LYS A 70 3.64 20.55 -18.93
CA LYS A 70 4.85 19.76 -18.65
C LYS A 70 4.73 18.96 -17.35
N LEU A 71 4.14 19.53 -16.30
CA LEU A 71 3.99 18.87 -15.01
C LEU A 71 2.94 17.75 -14.99
N ARG A 72 2.02 17.71 -15.95
CA ARG A 72 0.89 16.77 -15.95
C ARG A 72 1.34 15.31 -16.01
N SER A 73 2.25 15.00 -16.91
CA SER A 73 2.79 13.64 -17.08
C SER A 73 3.60 13.15 -15.86
N PRO A 74 4.62 13.87 -15.36
CA PRO A 74 5.41 13.40 -14.22
C PRO A 74 4.58 13.29 -12.94
N LEU A 75 3.59 14.18 -12.71
CA LEU A 75 2.69 14.07 -11.55
C LEU A 75 1.78 12.83 -11.65
N SER A 76 1.22 12.56 -12.83
CA SER A 76 0.40 11.36 -13.04
C SER A 76 1.21 10.08 -12.85
N ALA A 77 2.44 10.06 -13.33
CA ALA A 77 3.35 8.92 -13.16
C ALA A 77 3.70 8.72 -11.68
N ALA A 78 4.14 9.77 -10.99
CA ALA A 78 4.49 9.71 -9.57
C ALA A 78 3.32 9.23 -8.68
N VAL A 79 2.10 9.71 -8.94
CA VAL A 79 0.90 9.24 -8.21
C VAL A 79 0.63 7.76 -8.48
N SER A 80 0.79 7.32 -9.73
CA SER A 80 0.61 5.91 -10.08
C SER A 80 1.67 5.02 -9.41
N ASP A 81 2.92 5.46 -9.39
CA ASP A 81 4.03 4.76 -8.74
C ASP A 81 3.82 4.66 -7.22
N GLU A 82 3.34 5.73 -6.57
CA GLU A 82 3.01 5.73 -5.14
C GLU A 82 1.86 4.78 -4.81
N ILE A 83 0.80 4.77 -5.63
CA ILE A 83 -0.32 3.82 -5.48
C ILE A 83 0.18 2.39 -5.64
N ASN A 84 0.98 2.12 -6.67
CA ASN A 84 1.54 0.79 -6.90
C ASN A 84 2.44 0.35 -5.75
N ALA A 85 3.30 1.22 -5.24
CA ALA A 85 4.14 0.94 -4.08
C ALA A 85 3.32 0.67 -2.82
N ALA A 86 2.22 1.40 -2.61
CA ALA A 86 1.31 1.15 -1.49
C ALA A 86 0.59 -0.21 -1.62
N ILE A 87 0.17 -0.59 -2.82
CA ILE A 87 -0.44 -1.90 -3.11
C ILE A 87 0.57 -3.02 -2.88
N GLN A 88 1.81 -2.87 -3.38
CA GLN A 88 2.85 -3.89 -3.17
C GLN A 88 3.15 -4.06 -1.69
N ARG A 89 3.34 -2.96 -0.94
CA ARG A 89 3.52 -3.02 0.51
C ARG A 89 2.36 -3.74 1.21
N GLN A 90 1.13 -3.52 0.78
CA GLN A 90 -0.03 -4.22 1.33
C GLN A 90 0.02 -5.73 1.04
N ASN A 91 0.40 -6.12 -0.19
CA ASN A 91 0.55 -7.52 -0.56
C ASN A 91 1.67 -8.20 0.25
N ASP A 92 2.79 -7.52 0.45
CA ASP A 92 3.92 -8.02 1.26
C ASP A 92 3.46 -8.25 2.70
N ILE A 93 2.77 -7.30 3.31
CA ILE A 93 2.18 -7.44 4.66
C ILE A 93 1.23 -8.65 4.73
N ILE A 94 0.37 -8.83 3.74
CA ILE A 94 -0.56 -9.97 3.69
C ILE A 94 0.21 -11.27 3.55
N SER A 95 1.22 -11.31 2.69
CA SER A 95 2.10 -12.47 2.50
C SER A 95 2.80 -12.84 3.80
N ASP A 96 3.39 -11.87 4.51
CA ASP A 96 4.09 -12.06 5.76
C ASP A 96 3.18 -12.62 6.87
N LEU A 97 1.98 -12.05 7.02
CA LEU A 97 0.98 -12.56 7.97
C LEU A 97 0.48 -13.96 7.59
N LEU A 98 0.27 -14.24 6.31
CA LEU A 98 -0.15 -15.55 5.84
C LEU A 98 0.96 -16.59 6.04
N ASN A 99 2.21 -16.25 5.78
CA ASN A 99 3.37 -17.12 6.02
C ASN A 99 3.47 -17.46 7.50
N LEU A 100 3.39 -16.45 8.38
CA LEU A 100 3.43 -16.67 9.82
C LEU A 100 2.28 -17.56 10.32
N LEU A 101 1.05 -17.33 9.84
CA LEU A 101 -0.09 -18.18 10.20
C LEU A 101 0.05 -19.59 9.64
N TYR A 102 0.48 -19.72 8.38
CA TYR A 102 0.69 -20.99 7.72
C TYR A 102 1.73 -21.83 8.47
N PHE A 103 2.95 -21.32 8.62
CA PHE A 103 4.03 -22.02 9.31
C PHE A 103 3.75 -22.20 10.79
N GLY A 104 3.19 -21.19 11.46
CA GLY A 104 2.82 -21.28 12.88
C GLY A 104 1.83 -22.41 13.14
N SER A 105 0.84 -22.61 12.24
CA SER A 105 -0.13 -23.70 12.33
C SER A 105 0.41 -25.05 11.85
N LEU A 106 1.29 -25.06 10.85
CA LEU A 106 1.96 -26.26 10.32
C LEU A 106 2.86 -26.89 11.38
N PHE A 107 3.61 -26.06 12.11
CA PHE A 107 4.54 -26.51 13.13
C PHE A 107 3.88 -26.73 14.51
N ASP A 108 2.60 -26.37 14.68
CA ASP A 108 1.86 -26.62 15.92
C ASP A 108 1.46 -28.10 16.08
N VAL A 109 2.40 -28.89 16.60
CA VAL A 109 2.19 -30.30 16.95
C VAL A 109 1.81 -30.38 18.43
N LYS A 110 0.51 -30.55 18.72
CA LYS A 110 0.02 -30.72 20.09
C LYS A 110 0.27 -32.15 20.59
N SER A 111 0.46 -32.34 21.90
CA SER A 111 0.59 -33.69 22.48
C SER A 111 -0.71 -34.46 22.28
N GLN A 112 -0.63 -35.57 21.55
CA GLN A 112 -1.70 -36.50 21.16
C GLN A 112 -3.08 -36.29 21.82
N SER A 113 -3.95 -35.50 21.18
CA SER A 113 -5.38 -35.81 21.09
C SER A 113 -6.03 -35.18 19.86
N ASP A 114 -6.82 -36.01 19.16
CA ASP A 114 -7.94 -35.73 18.24
C ASP A 114 -7.79 -35.67 16.72
N PHE A 115 -6.59 -35.78 16.11
CA PHE A 115 -6.54 -36.12 14.67
C PHE A 115 -5.18 -36.68 14.21
N THR A 116 -5.03 -38.01 14.23
CA THR A 116 -3.77 -38.72 13.94
C THR A 116 -3.20 -38.42 12.54
N SER A 117 -4.05 -38.20 11.53
CA SER A 117 -3.59 -37.98 10.15
C SER A 117 -2.94 -36.60 9.96
N THR A 118 -3.61 -35.51 10.34
CA THR A 118 -3.04 -34.14 10.35
C THR A 118 -1.82 -34.04 11.25
N MET A 119 -1.80 -34.71 12.41
CA MET A 119 -0.60 -34.73 13.25
C MET A 119 0.57 -35.43 12.57
N LEU A 120 0.35 -36.59 11.93
CA LEU A 120 1.39 -37.30 11.20
C LEU A 120 1.96 -36.45 10.05
N THR A 121 1.09 -35.77 9.28
CA THR A 121 1.52 -34.84 8.23
C THR A 121 2.35 -33.70 8.82
N ARG A 122 1.91 -33.04 9.90
CA ARG A 122 2.69 -31.95 10.52
C ARG A 122 4.04 -32.41 11.06
N THR A 123 4.10 -33.58 11.69
CA THR A 123 5.38 -34.16 12.16
C THR A 123 6.32 -34.45 10.99
N HIS A 124 5.79 -34.96 9.86
CA HIS A 124 6.57 -35.19 8.66
C HIS A 124 7.11 -33.87 8.07
N GLU A 125 6.24 -32.87 7.91
CA GLU A 125 6.62 -31.55 7.38
C GLU A 125 7.67 -30.86 8.26
N ARG A 126 7.55 -30.93 9.60
CA ARG A 126 8.62 -30.47 10.52
C ARG A 126 9.94 -31.17 10.27
N GLY A 127 9.92 -32.49 10.16
CA GLY A 127 11.12 -33.28 9.86
C GLY A 127 11.76 -32.90 8.52
N CYS A 128 10.93 -32.66 7.49
CA CYS A 128 11.39 -32.19 6.19
C CYS A 128 12.03 -30.80 6.27
N CYS A 129 11.43 -29.85 7.00
CA CYS A 129 11.99 -28.51 7.18
C CYS A 129 13.36 -28.55 7.88
N LEU A 130 13.50 -29.34 8.95
CA LEU A 130 14.77 -29.47 9.66
C LEU A 130 15.84 -30.07 8.75
N THR A 131 15.49 -31.10 7.97
CA THR A 131 16.46 -31.84 7.17
C THR A 131 16.77 -31.22 5.80
N TYR A 132 16.15 -30.10 5.45
CA TYR A 132 16.26 -29.50 4.11
C TYR A 132 17.68 -29.06 3.75
N ASP A 133 18.35 -28.35 4.67
CA ASP A 133 19.67 -27.76 4.41
C ASP A 133 20.83 -28.76 4.53
N TYR A 134 20.56 -29.98 5.01
CA TYR A 134 21.55 -31.06 5.14
C TYR A 134 22.09 -31.55 3.79
N VAL A 135 21.53 -31.09 2.67
CA VAL A 135 21.93 -31.46 1.31
C VAL A 135 23.00 -30.52 0.74
N THR A 136 23.35 -29.42 1.44
CA THR A 136 24.31 -28.42 0.96
C THR A 136 25.56 -28.36 1.84
N ASP A 137 26.76 -28.33 1.23
CA ASP A 137 28.06 -28.46 1.92
C ASP A 137 28.46 -27.26 2.82
N ASP A 138 27.65 -26.20 2.88
CA ASP A 138 27.97 -24.92 3.56
C ASP A 138 27.03 -24.59 4.75
N ALA A 139 26.19 -25.52 5.22
CA ALA A 139 25.18 -25.23 6.23
C ALA A 139 25.76 -25.09 7.65
N THR A 140 26.03 -23.86 8.09
CA THR A 140 26.51 -23.55 9.45
C THR A 140 25.41 -23.10 10.42
N ASP A 141 24.19 -22.87 9.96
CA ASP A 141 23.07 -22.32 10.74
C ASP A 141 21.78 -23.11 10.50
N LEU A 142 21.78 -24.37 10.94
CA LEU A 142 20.67 -25.30 10.73
C LEU A 142 19.50 -24.99 11.66
N LEU A 143 18.29 -25.01 11.11
CA LEU A 143 17.06 -24.94 11.89
C LEU A 143 17.01 -26.08 12.91
N SER A 144 16.58 -25.75 14.12
CA SER A 144 16.34 -26.67 15.22
C SER A 144 14.85 -26.77 15.55
N GLU A 145 14.48 -27.79 16.32
CA GLU A 145 13.09 -27.94 16.82
C GLU A 145 12.62 -26.70 17.61
N VAL A 146 13.55 -26.03 18.29
CA VAL A 146 13.27 -24.81 19.09
C VAL A 146 12.83 -23.66 18.20
N ASP A 147 13.40 -23.56 16.99
CA ASP A 147 13.04 -22.50 16.04
C ASP A 147 11.61 -22.71 15.52
N LEU A 148 11.26 -23.96 15.20
CA LEU A 148 9.91 -24.33 14.77
C LEU A 148 8.87 -24.14 15.88
N ASP A 149 9.24 -24.45 17.13
CA ASP A 149 8.41 -24.21 18.30
C ASP A 149 8.21 -22.71 18.58
N SER A 150 9.24 -21.91 18.32
CA SER A 150 9.17 -20.45 18.43
C SER A 150 8.22 -19.86 17.38
N ILE A 151 8.29 -20.33 16.13
CA ILE A 151 7.37 -19.95 15.05
C ILE A 151 5.92 -20.34 15.39
N SER A 152 5.72 -21.57 15.89
CA SER A 152 4.40 -22.03 16.31
C SER A 152 3.85 -21.22 17.49
N SER A 153 4.70 -20.88 18.45
CA SER A 153 4.34 -20.05 19.60
C SER A 153 3.93 -18.65 19.16
N LEU A 154 4.70 -18.03 18.25
CA LEU A 154 4.41 -16.72 17.70
C LEU A 154 3.07 -16.70 16.92
N GLY A 155 2.83 -17.69 16.06
CA GLY A 155 1.56 -17.79 15.32
C GLY A 155 0.35 -17.99 16.25
N ASN A 156 0.49 -18.79 17.30
CA ASN A 156 -0.53 -18.97 18.32
C ASN A 156 -0.81 -17.68 19.11
N LEU A 157 0.24 -16.90 19.40
CA LEU A 157 0.16 -15.67 20.16
C LEU A 157 -0.53 -14.55 19.37
N LEU A 158 -0.20 -14.44 18.07
CA LEU A 158 -0.83 -13.52 17.11
C LEU A 158 -2.36 -13.67 17.07
N THR A 159 -2.85 -14.90 17.22
CA THR A 159 -4.28 -15.25 17.17
C THR A 159 -4.89 -15.53 18.55
N SER A 160 -4.13 -15.32 19.63
CA SER A 160 -4.54 -15.72 20.97
C SER A 160 -5.67 -14.85 21.53
N ARG A 161 -6.59 -15.50 22.25
CA ARG A 161 -7.57 -14.82 23.11
C ARG A 161 -7.07 -14.91 24.56
N PRO A 162 -6.95 -13.78 25.28
CA PRO A 162 -6.60 -13.79 26.69
C PRO A 162 -7.58 -14.65 27.49
N LYS A 163 -7.06 -15.67 28.21
CA LYS A 163 -7.89 -16.67 28.91
C LYS A 163 -8.67 -16.10 30.10
N TYR A 164 -8.20 -15.00 30.69
CA TYR A 164 -8.69 -14.48 31.97
C TYR A 164 -9.64 -13.27 31.84
N LEU A 165 -9.82 -12.75 30.63
CA LEU A 165 -10.69 -11.62 30.38
C LEU A 165 -11.95 -12.12 29.68
N SER A 166 -13.12 -11.79 30.22
CA SER A 166 -14.42 -12.01 29.56
C SER A 166 -14.58 -11.05 28.37
N LEU A 167 -13.72 -11.20 27.36
CA LEU A 167 -13.71 -10.39 26.14
C LEU A 167 -14.73 -10.93 25.17
N SER A 168 -15.51 -10.03 24.56
CA SER A 168 -16.30 -10.38 23.38
C SER A 168 -15.37 -10.80 22.23
N HIS A 169 -15.88 -11.60 21.29
CA HIS A 169 -15.12 -11.97 20.09
C HIS A 169 -14.66 -10.74 19.30
N LYS A 170 -15.48 -9.68 19.25
CA LYS A 170 -15.11 -8.39 18.62
C LYS A 170 -13.85 -7.79 19.23
N ASN A 171 -13.78 -7.74 20.57
CA ASN A 171 -12.64 -7.15 21.26
C ASN A 171 -11.39 -8.05 21.17
N ALA A 172 -11.57 -9.37 21.17
CA ALA A 172 -10.47 -10.32 20.95
C ALA A 172 -9.85 -10.12 19.56
N LEU A 173 -10.67 -10.02 18.50
CA LEU A 173 -10.17 -9.78 17.14
C LEU A 173 -9.43 -8.44 17.02
N GLN A 174 -9.92 -7.38 17.68
CA GLN A 174 -9.22 -6.10 17.72
C GLN A 174 -7.83 -6.20 18.36
N ARG A 175 -7.66 -7.07 19.36
CA ARG A 175 -6.34 -7.34 19.96
C ARG A 175 -5.43 -8.14 19.02
N CYS A 176 -5.93 -9.18 18.36
CA CYS A 176 -5.16 -9.89 17.32
C CYS A 176 -4.64 -8.92 16.25
N VAL A 177 -5.48 -7.99 15.80
CA VAL A 177 -5.07 -6.94 14.84
C VAL A 177 -3.99 -6.02 15.43
N ARG A 178 -4.05 -5.68 16.72
CA ARG A 178 -3.00 -4.91 17.39
C ARG A 178 -1.68 -5.69 17.42
N HIS A 179 -1.69 -6.97 17.78
CA HIS A 179 -0.48 -7.79 17.82
C HIS A 179 0.16 -7.91 16.42
N ALA A 180 -0.67 -8.14 15.40
CA ALA A 180 -0.19 -8.17 14.02
C ALA A 180 0.50 -6.86 13.60
N LYS A 181 -0.01 -5.70 14.01
CA LYS A 181 0.64 -4.41 13.74
C LYS A 181 1.97 -4.27 14.47
N LEU A 182 2.02 -4.60 15.76
CA LEU A 182 3.25 -4.52 16.55
C LEU A 182 4.35 -5.42 15.97
N TRP A 183 3.97 -6.61 15.52
CA TRP A 183 4.89 -7.53 14.85
C TRP A 183 5.40 -6.97 13.52
N LEU A 184 4.52 -6.45 12.64
CA LEU A 184 4.92 -5.81 11.38
C LEU A 184 5.82 -4.58 11.57
N GLU A 185 5.71 -3.92 12.72
CA GLU A 185 6.53 -2.77 13.11
C GLU A 185 7.85 -3.18 13.79
N ASN A 186 8.12 -4.48 13.99
CA ASN A 186 9.24 -5.00 14.79
C ASN A 186 9.32 -4.35 16.18
N SER A 187 8.16 -4.19 16.83
CA SER A 187 8.06 -3.52 18.12
C SER A 187 8.41 -4.44 19.28
N ASP A 188 9.23 -3.98 20.23
CA ASP A 188 9.52 -4.71 21.49
C ASP A 188 8.40 -4.57 22.55
N GLU A 189 7.24 -4.02 22.19
CA GLU A 189 6.12 -3.84 23.12
C GLU A 189 5.62 -5.19 23.65
N ALA A 190 5.35 -5.21 24.97
CA ALA A 190 4.68 -6.33 25.60
C ALA A 190 3.29 -6.55 24.99
N ILE A 191 2.96 -7.81 24.74
CA ILE A 191 1.72 -8.20 24.05
C ILE A 191 0.49 -7.85 24.90
N GLU A 192 0.63 -7.94 26.22
CA GLU A 192 -0.32 -7.38 27.18
C GLU A 192 0.46 -6.55 28.23
N PRO A 193 -0.16 -5.55 28.87
CA PRO A 193 0.51 -4.67 29.84
C PRO A 193 1.20 -5.39 31.01
N GLU A 194 0.77 -6.61 31.32
CA GLU A 194 1.31 -7.46 32.40
C GLU A 194 2.00 -8.73 31.89
N SER A 195 2.16 -8.87 30.57
CA SER A 195 2.80 -10.04 29.95
C SER A 195 4.32 -9.90 29.98
N THR A 196 5.01 -10.98 30.38
CA THR A 196 6.46 -11.12 30.19
C THR A 196 6.84 -11.41 28.73
N ILE A 197 5.86 -11.72 27.88
CA ILE A 197 6.04 -12.02 26.46
C ILE A 197 5.93 -10.73 25.64
N ARG A 198 6.97 -10.46 24.84
CA ARG A 198 7.12 -9.29 23.95
C ARG A 198 6.92 -9.72 22.49
N ASN A 199 6.58 -8.76 21.62
CA ASN A 199 6.52 -9.00 20.17
C ASN A 199 7.92 -9.07 19.55
#